data_AF-A0A0A1T9Z7-F1
#
_entry.id   AF-A0A0A1T9Z7-F1
#
_cell.length_a   1.000
_cell.length_b   1.000
_cell.length_c   1.000
_cell.angle_alpha   90.00
_cell.angle_beta   90.00
_cell.angle_gamma   90.00
#
_symmetry.space_group_name_H-M   'P 1'
#
loop_
_entity.id
_entity.type
_entity.pdbx_description
1 polymer ?
#
loop_
_entity_poly.entity_id
_entity_poly.type
_entity_poly.pdbx_seq_one_letter_code
_entity_poly.pdbx_strand_id
1 'polypeptide(L)'
;MTPQHTTPVLKDLNIDNITANTIAINSQGSDARMQYLMERLVTHMHDFARETRLSTKEWMAALNFLVQVGQISSDVRHEFILLSDILGLSLLVDAIDHPKPPGATEGSLLGPFHTHEAESITDGESMSSDPKGEPCIVIGSVKDAQGNPISGVKVDIWETDSTGHYDVQYNERDGPDGRCYMHSDDNGTFWFKAIVPVPYPIPHDGPVGQLLKLLNRHPWRPSHMHFMLEKEGWDHLIT
;
A
#
# COMPACT_ATOMS: atom_id res chain seq x y z
N MET A 1 12.16 -41.23 12.94
CA MET A 1 13.56 -40.72 12.85
C MET A 1 13.49 -39.24 13.14
N THR A 2 14.02 -38.80 14.28
CA THR A 2 14.10 -37.39 14.64
C THR A 2 15.08 -36.72 13.66
N PRO A 3 14.75 -35.57 13.03
CA PRO A 3 15.70 -34.87 12.19
C PRO A 3 16.92 -34.54 13.04
N GLN A 4 18.09 -35.00 12.61
CA GLN A 4 19.33 -34.73 13.30
C GLN A 4 19.66 -33.26 13.03
N HIS A 5 19.19 -32.36 13.91
CA HIS A 5 19.56 -30.95 13.87
C HIS A 5 21.07 -30.86 14.10
N THR A 6 21.83 -30.71 13.02
CA THR A 6 23.23 -30.36 13.09
C THR A 6 23.32 -28.89 13.49
N THR A 7 23.53 -28.63 14.78
CA THR A 7 23.83 -27.28 15.28
C THR A 7 25.01 -26.71 14.48
N PRO A 8 24.90 -25.50 13.90
CA PRO A 8 26.01 -24.87 13.21
C PRO A 8 27.24 -24.77 14.12
N VAL A 9 28.41 -25.06 13.55
CA VAL A 9 29.68 -24.97 14.26
C VAL A 9 29.89 -23.53 14.75
N LEU A 10 30.17 -23.37 16.06
CA LEU A 10 30.51 -22.07 16.63
C LEU A 10 31.79 -21.54 15.95
N LYS A 11 31.70 -20.34 15.36
CA LYS A 11 32.83 -19.65 14.72
C LYS A 11 33.17 -18.41 15.52
N ASP A 12 34.46 -18.07 15.55
CA ASP A 12 34.88 -16.72 15.96
C ASP A 12 34.42 -15.72 14.89
N LEU A 13 33.48 -14.86 15.26
CA LEU A 13 32.80 -13.97 14.33
C LEU A 13 33.64 -12.73 14.04
N ASN A 14 33.74 -12.39 12.76
CA ASN A 14 34.38 -11.17 12.27
C ASN A 14 33.56 -10.57 11.11
N ILE A 15 34.00 -9.42 10.61
CA ILE A 15 33.31 -8.68 9.54
C ILE A 15 33.14 -9.50 8.25
N ASP A 16 34.05 -10.44 7.97
CA ASP A 16 34.07 -11.22 6.74
C ASP A 16 33.16 -12.46 6.82
N ASN A 17 32.98 -13.05 8.01
CA ASN A 17 32.28 -14.33 8.17
C ASN A 17 30.90 -14.23 8.83
N ILE A 18 30.54 -13.09 9.42
CA ILE A 18 29.29 -12.91 10.18
C ILE A 18 28.04 -13.18 9.33
N THR A 19 28.01 -12.71 8.09
CA THR A 19 26.85 -12.87 7.18
C THR A 19 26.56 -14.34 6.91
N ALA A 20 27.57 -15.11 6.49
CA ALA A 20 27.43 -16.53 6.21
C ALA A 20 27.03 -17.33 7.46
N ASN A 21 27.53 -16.94 8.63
CA ASN A 21 27.14 -17.56 9.89
C ASN A 21 25.67 -17.29 10.25
N THR A 22 25.22 -16.04 10.16
CA THR A 22 23.82 -15.67 10.44
C THR A 22 22.85 -16.37 9.49
N ILE A 23 23.18 -16.48 8.20
CA ILE A 23 22.38 -17.23 7.22
C ILE A 23 22.26 -18.70 7.64
N ALA A 24 23.38 -19.34 8.00
CA ALA A 24 23.38 -20.74 8.43
C ALA A 24 22.53 -20.98 9.69
N ILE A 25 22.54 -20.03 10.63
CA ILE A 25 21.70 -20.11 11.85
C ILE A 25 20.22 -19.94 11.50
N ASN A 26 19.87 -18.97 10.66
CA ASN A 26 18.47 -18.71 10.27
C ASN A 26 17.89 -19.79 9.34
N SER A 27 18.74 -20.65 8.75
CA SER A 27 18.33 -21.69 7.79
C SER A 27 18.06 -23.06 8.42
N GLN A 28 17.84 -23.13 9.73
CA GLN A 28 17.58 -24.41 10.42
C GLN A 28 16.13 -24.90 10.34
N GLY A 29 15.18 -24.03 9.97
CA GLY A 29 13.76 -24.41 9.82
C GLY A 29 13.53 -25.35 8.62
N SER A 30 12.30 -25.86 8.45
CA SER A 30 11.95 -26.71 7.29
C SER A 30 11.30 -25.96 6.13
N ASP A 31 10.88 -24.71 6.33
CA ASP A 31 10.25 -23.89 5.30
C ASP A 31 11.29 -23.26 4.37
N ALA A 32 11.43 -23.84 3.17
CA ALA A 32 12.37 -23.38 2.16
C ALA A 32 12.13 -21.93 1.71
N ARG A 33 10.88 -21.44 1.69
CA ARG A 33 10.58 -20.06 1.31
C ARG A 33 11.03 -19.09 2.40
N MET A 34 10.75 -19.41 3.66
CA MET A 34 11.21 -18.61 4.79
C MET A 34 12.74 -18.55 4.85
N GLN A 35 13.42 -19.70 4.67
CA GLN A 35 14.88 -19.76 4.61
C GLN A 35 15.43 -18.81 3.53
N TYR A 36 14.89 -18.88 2.31
CA TYR A 36 15.29 -18.01 1.21
C TYR A 36 15.07 -16.53 1.53
N LEU A 37 13.89 -16.16 2.07
CA LEU A 37 13.60 -14.77 2.44
C LEU A 37 14.56 -14.24 3.51
N MET A 38 14.85 -15.04 4.55
CA MET A 38 15.79 -14.67 5.60
C MET A 38 17.23 -14.57 5.09
N GLU A 39 17.64 -15.46 4.19
CA GLU A 39 18.96 -15.39 3.54
C GLU A 39 19.13 -14.06 2.79
N ARG A 40 18.14 -13.71 1.95
CA ARG A 40 18.19 -12.47 1.16
C ARG A 40 18.14 -11.23 2.07
N LEU A 41 17.29 -11.22 3.08
CA LEU A 41 17.18 -10.11 4.03
C LEU A 41 18.51 -9.87 4.76
N VAL A 42 19.11 -10.92 5.33
CA VAL A 42 20.40 -10.81 6.04
C VAL A 42 21.50 -10.34 5.10
N THR A 43 21.55 -10.89 3.89
CA THR A 43 22.54 -10.50 2.87
C THR A 43 22.46 -9.01 2.57
N HIS A 44 21.29 -8.53 2.14
CA HIS A 44 21.10 -7.12 1.77
C HIS A 44 21.30 -6.15 2.94
N MET A 45 20.85 -6.52 4.15
CA MET A 45 21.04 -5.70 5.35
C MET A 45 22.52 -5.58 5.74
N HIS A 46 23.29 -6.69 5.70
CA HIS A 46 24.72 -6.66 5.99
C HIS A 46 25.53 -5.96 4.89
N ASP A 47 25.14 -6.13 3.62
CA ASP A 47 25.75 -5.42 2.49
C ASP A 47 25.57 -3.91 2.65
N PHE A 48 24.35 -3.44 2.95
CA PHE A 48 24.07 -2.02 3.21
C PHE A 48 24.94 -1.46 4.35
N ALA A 49 25.06 -2.18 5.47
CA ALA A 49 25.89 -1.76 6.59
C ALA A 49 27.38 -1.64 6.22
N ARG A 50 27.90 -2.59 5.43
CA ARG A 50 29.29 -2.58 4.95
C ARG A 50 29.55 -1.48 3.93
N GLU A 51 28.67 -1.33 2.95
CA GLU A 51 28.76 -0.33 1.88
C GLU A 51 28.80 1.08 2.44
N THR A 52 27.92 1.38 3.41
CA THR A 52 27.81 2.70 4.02
C THR A 52 28.80 2.93 5.17
N ARG A 53 29.48 1.87 5.64
CA ARG A 53 30.25 1.86 6.89
C ARG A 53 29.43 2.39 8.07
N LEU A 54 28.21 1.87 8.20
CA LEU A 54 27.22 2.33 9.18
C LEU A 54 27.82 2.45 10.59
N SER A 55 27.83 3.66 11.14
CA SER A 55 28.39 3.90 12.47
C SER A 55 27.43 3.43 13.57
N THR A 56 27.97 3.18 14.77
CA THR A 56 27.14 2.86 15.94
C THR A 56 26.12 3.95 16.24
N LYS A 57 26.45 5.22 16.00
CA LYS A 57 25.53 6.35 16.23
C LYS A 57 24.36 6.32 15.23
N GLU A 58 24.63 6.10 13.95
CA GLU A 58 23.60 6.01 12.91
C GLU A 58 22.72 4.78 13.13
N TRP A 59 23.33 3.64 13.47
CA TRP A 59 22.61 2.41 13.81
C TRP A 59 21.67 2.61 15.01
N MET A 60 22.14 3.23 16.09
CA MET A 60 21.28 3.54 17.25
C MET A 60 20.15 4.52 16.89
N ALA A 61 20.41 5.51 16.03
CA ALA A 61 19.37 6.42 15.55
C ALA A 61 18.30 5.69 14.73
N ALA A 62 18.69 4.77 13.84
CA ALA A 62 17.78 3.94 13.07
C ALA A 62 16.93 3.02 13.96
N LEU A 63 17.53 2.40 14.99
CA LEU A 63 16.78 1.59 15.95
C LEU A 63 15.76 2.42 16.73
N ASN A 64 16.15 3.58 17.23
CA ASN A 64 15.22 4.48 17.93
C ASN A 64 14.09 4.94 17.02
N PHE A 65 14.37 5.20 15.74
CA PHE A 65 13.35 5.51 14.73
C PHE A 65 12.35 4.36 14.57
N LEU A 66 12.82 3.12 14.37
CA LEU A 66 11.94 1.95 14.22
C LEU A 66 11.10 1.69 15.48
N VAL A 67 11.67 1.90 16.67
CA VAL A 67 10.93 1.82 17.94
C VAL A 67 9.79 2.84 17.96
N GLN A 68 10.05 4.09 17.58
CA GLN A 68 9.01 5.13 17.55
C GLN A 68 7.92 4.83 16.50
N VAL A 69 8.30 4.28 15.33
CA VAL A 69 7.34 3.84 14.31
C VAL A 69 6.40 2.78 14.88
N GLY A 70 6.94 1.81 15.62
CA GLY A 70 6.12 0.82 16.32
C GLY A 70 5.22 1.42 17.40
N GLN A 71 5.74 2.33 18.23
CA GLN A 71 5.01 2.92 19.36
C GLN A 71 3.82 3.79 18.96
N ILE A 72 3.90 4.49 17.82
CA ILE A 72 2.80 5.33 17.34
C ILE A 72 1.77 4.54 16.54
N SER A 73 2.10 3.31 16.13
CA SER A 73 1.17 2.47 15.37
C SER A 73 0.03 1.95 16.26
N SER A 74 -1.17 1.90 15.71
CA SER A 74 -2.41 1.41 16.32
C SER A 74 -3.30 0.74 15.27
N ASP A 75 -4.48 0.24 15.68
CA ASP A 75 -5.46 -0.39 14.77
C ASP A 75 -6.00 0.57 13.69
N VAL A 76 -5.86 1.88 13.90
CA VAL A 76 -6.32 2.92 12.96
C VAL A 76 -5.16 3.75 12.38
N ARG A 77 -3.92 3.48 12.81
CA ARG A 77 -2.70 4.15 12.33
C ARG A 77 -1.59 3.14 12.12
N HIS A 78 -1.28 2.83 10.87
CA HIS A 78 -0.20 1.90 10.54
C HIS A 78 1.05 2.64 10.05
N GLU A 79 1.88 3.16 10.97
CA GLU A 79 3.08 3.94 10.62
C GLU A 79 4.14 3.08 9.89
N PHE A 80 4.16 1.76 10.10
CA PHE A 80 5.02 0.85 9.32
C PHE A 80 4.58 0.72 7.85
N ILE A 81 3.27 0.74 7.57
CA ILE A 81 2.76 0.78 6.18
C ILE A 81 3.16 2.12 5.56
N LEU A 82 2.98 3.22 6.28
CA LEU A 82 3.40 4.54 5.81
C LEU A 82 4.92 4.62 5.54
N LEU A 83 5.74 4.00 6.38
CA LEU A 83 7.18 3.87 6.15
C LEU A 83 7.48 3.07 4.88
N SER A 84 6.76 1.98 4.65
CA SER A 84 6.85 1.19 3.41
C SER A 84 6.48 2.02 2.18
N ASP A 85 5.42 2.83 2.27
CA ASP A 85 4.96 3.69 1.17
C ASP A 85 6.00 4.74 0.79
N ILE A 86 6.56 5.46 1.76
CA ILE A 86 7.54 6.52 1.47
C ILE A 86 8.89 5.98 0.97
N LEU A 87 9.17 4.70 1.20
CA LEU A 87 10.33 3.98 0.67
C LEU A 87 10.03 3.28 -0.67
N GLY A 88 8.78 3.33 -1.16
CA GLY A 88 8.34 2.71 -2.41
C GLY A 88 8.20 1.18 -2.33
N LEU A 89 8.28 0.59 -1.14
CA LEU A 89 8.22 -0.86 -0.97
C LEU A 89 6.82 -1.39 -1.20
N SER A 90 5.78 -0.71 -0.71
CA SER A 90 4.39 -1.15 -0.88
C SER A 90 4.03 -1.29 -2.36
N LEU A 91 4.34 -0.27 -3.17
CA LEU A 91 4.05 -0.29 -4.60
C LEU A 91 4.87 -1.36 -5.34
N LEU A 92 6.12 -1.57 -4.93
CA LEU A 92 6.96 -2.62 -5.50
C LEU A 92 6.39 -4.02 -5.21
N VAL A 93 5.93 -4.26 -3.98
CA VAL A 93 5.32 -5.54 -3.59
C VAL A 93 4.03 -5.77 -4.39
N ASP A 94 3.17 -4.76 -4.50
CA ASP A 94 1.94 -4.85 -5.28
C ASP A 94 2.20 -5.19 -6.75
N ALA A 95 3.17 -4.53 -7.38
CA ALA A 95 3.54 -4.80 -8.77
C ALA A 95 4.12 -6.21 -9.01
N ILE A 96 4.78 -6.80 -7.99
CA ILE A 96 5.29 -8.18 -8.06
C ILE A 96 4.16 -9.20 -7.92
N ASP A 97 3.21 -8.95 -7.03
CA ASP A 97 2.13 -9.89 -6.70
C ASP A 97 0.99 -9.84 -7.73
N HIS A 98 0.77 -8.68 -8.35
CA HIS A 98 -0.30 -8.44 -9.32
C HIS A 98 0.23 -7.98 -10.69
N PRO A 99 1.09 -8.77 -11.37
CA PRO A 99 1.64 -8.38 -12.66
C PRO A 99 0.53 -8.21 -13.71
N LYS A 100 0.49 -7.05 -14.37
CA LYS A 100 -0.53 -6.74 -15.37
C LYS A 100 -0.03 -7.05 -16.79
N PRO A 101 -0.87 -7.64 -17.66
CA PRO A 101 -0.50 -7.85 -19.05
C PRO A 101 -0.36 -6.50 -19.78
N PRO A 102 0.48 -6.42 -20.84
CA PRO A 102 0.63 -5.18 -21.59
C PRO A 102 -0.71 -4.63 -22.08
N GLY A 103 -0.98 -3.35 -21.80
CA GLY A 103 -2.21 -2.67 -22.20
C GLY A 103 -3.38 -2.81 -21.22
N ALA A 104 -3.24 -3.58 -20.13
CA ALA A 104 -4.17 -3.49 -19.01
C ALA A 104 -3.92 -2.22 -18.20
N THR A 105 -4.95 -1.76 -17.48
CA THR A 105 -4.80 -0.68 -16.49
C THR A 105 -3.80 -1.11 -15.42
N GLU A 106 -2.85 -0.24 -15.11
CA GLU A 106 -1.85 -0.47 -14.07
C GLU A 106 -2.50 -0.56 -12.69
N GLY A 107 -1.95 -1.42 -11.82
CA GLY A 107 -2.37 -1.51 -10.43
C GLY A 107 -1.76 -0.40 -9.56
N SER A 108 -2.42 -0.12 -8.45
CA SER A 108 -1.93 0.75 -7.39
C SER A 108 -2.38 0.27 -6.01
N LEU A 109 -1.88 0.92 -4.98
CA LEU A 109 -2.19 0.58 -3.59
C LEU A 109 -3.64 0.92 -3.23
N LEU A 110 -4.29 0.00 -2.50
CA LEU A 110 -5.62 0.23 -1.91
C LEU A 110 -5.64 1.47 -1.00
N GLY A 111 -4.57 1.69 -0.24
CA GLY A 111 -4.53 2.69 0.81
C GLY A 111 -5.41 2.31 2.02
N PRO A 112 -5.39 3.12 3.09
CA PRO A 112 -5.97 2.72 4.38
C PRO A 112 -7.44 3.11 4.56
N PHE A 113 -8.11 3.67 3.55
CA PHE A 113 -9.42 4.34 3.70
C PHE A 113 -10.59 3.64 2.99
N HIS A 114 -10.34 2.47 2.39
CA HIS A 114 -11.40 1.61 1.86
C HIS A 114 -12.24 1.00 3.01
N THR A 115 -13.55 0.88 2.81
CA THR A 115 -14.47 0.23 3.76
C THR A 115 -15.55 -0.54 3.01
N HIS A 116 -16.26 -1.42 3.72
CA HIS A 116 -17.41 -2.16 3.18
C HIS A 116 -18.75 -1.43 3.32
N GLU A 117 -18.73 -0.13 3.65
CA GLU A 117 -19.94 0.65 3.90
C GLU A 117 -20.42 1.44 2.68
N ALA A 118 -19.69 1.38 1.56
CA ALA A 118 -20.10 2.04 0.33
C ALA A 118 -21.50 1.56 -0.10
N GLU A 119 -22.35 2.50 -0.50
CA GLU A 119 -23.71 2.20 -0.96
C GLU A 119 -23.74 2.06 -2.49
N SER A 120 -24.69 1.26 -2.99
CA SER A 120 -24.88 1.13 -4.44
C SER A 120 -25.51 2.39 -5.00
N ILE A 121 -24.96 2.90 -6.10
CA ILE A 121 -25.60 3.96 -6.87
C ILE A 121 -25.90 3.51 -8.29
N THR A 122 -26.88 4.17 -8.90
CA THR A 122 -27.23 4.06 -10.32
C THR A 122 -26.56 5.16 -11.13
N ASP A 123 -26.52 4.95 -12.44
CA ASP A 123 -25.94 5.86 -13.41
C ASP A 123 -26.41 7.32 -13.21
N GLY A 124 -25.43 8.20 -12.96
CA GLY A 124 -25.64 9.64 -12.82
C GLY A 124 -26.06 10.16 -11.45
N GLU A 125 -26.17 9.28 -10.46
CA GLU A 125 -26.25 9.68 -9.05
C GLU A 125 -24.92 10.27 -8.56
N SER A 126 -24.98 10.98 -7.44
CA SER A 126 -23.81 11.61 -6.82
C SER A 126 -23.27 10.71 -5.72
N MET A 127 -21.96 10.48 -5.72
CA MET A 127 -21.29 9.75 -4.64
C MET A 127 -20.82 10.65 -3.48
N SER A 128 -20.90 11.97 -3.65
CA SER A 128 -20.55 12.96 -2.61
C SER A 128 -21.69 13.92 -2.36
N SER A 129 -21.84 14.30 -1.10
CA SER A 129 -22.74 15.32 -0.59
C SER A 129 -22.04 16.64 -0.21
N ASP A 130 -20.72 16.75 -0.45
CA ASP A 130 -19.93 17.94 -0.10
C ASP A 130 -20.36 19.18 -0.92
N PRO A 131 -20.98 20.20 -0.29
CA PRO A 131 -21.47 21.38 -1.00
C PRO A 131 -20.35 22.33 -1.45
N LYS A 132 -19.11 22.11 -0.99
CA LYS A 132 -17.93 22.94 -1.32
C LYS A 132 -17.06 22.31 -2.41
N GLY A 133 -17.29 21.05 -2.76
CA GLY A 133 -16.57 20.39 -3.84
C GLY A 133 -16.92 20.97 -5.21
N GLU A 134 -15.92 21.10 -6.07
CA GLU A 134 -16.14 21.43 -7.48
C GLU A 134 -16.78 20.22 -8.18
N PRO A 135 -17.96 20.34 -8.82
CA PRO A 135 -18.62 19.19 -9.43
C PRO A 135 -17.79 18.52 -10.53
N CYS A 136 -17.73 17.19 -10.49
CA CYS A 136 -17.03 16.35 -11.46
C CYS A 136 -17.98 15.28 -12.02
N ILE A 137 -17.86 14.97 -13.31
CA ILE A 137 -18.53 13.80 -13.91
C ILE A 137 -17.45 12.80 -14.31
N VAL A 138 -17.59 11.58 -13.81
CA VAL A 138 -16.70 10.47 -14.16
C VAL A 138 -17.44 9.55 -15.12
N ILE A 139 -16.81 9.25 -16.26
CA ILE A 139 -17.34 8.33 -17.28
C ILE A 139 -16.25 7.31 -17.56
N GLY A 140 -16.55 6.03 -17.36
CA GLY A 140 -15.62 4.93 -17.54
C GLY A 140 -16.17 3.84 -18.45
N SER A 141 -15.26 3.00 -18.96
CA SER A 141 -15.61 1.77 -19.67
C SER A 141 -14.66 0.65 -19.28
N VAL A 142 -15.20 -0.52 -18.92
CA VAL A 142 -14.43 -1.72 -18.59
C VAL A 142 -14.35 -2.63 -19.80
N LYS A 143 -13.13 -2.99 -20.19
CA LYS A 143 -12.84 -3.77 -21.40
C LYS A 143 -11.80 -4.84 -21.13
N ASP A 144 -11.84 -5.91 -21.90
CA ASP A 144 -10.78 -6.92 -21.93
C ASP A 144 -9.57 -6.44 -22.75
N ALA A 145 -8.50 -7.25 -22.78
CA ALA A 145 -7.27 -6.94 -23.52
C ALA A 145 -7.46 -6.89 -25.06
N GLN A 146 -8.60 -7.33 -25.58
CA GLN A 146 -8.97 -7.24 -26.99
C GLN A 146 -9.90 -6.04 -27.27
N GLY A 147 -10.28 -5.29 -26.23
CA GLY A 147 -11.17 -4.14 -26.31
C GLY A 147 -12.66 -4.48 -26.28
N ASN A 148 -13.03 -5.74 -26.00
CA ASN A 148 -14.43 -6.12 -25.86
C ASN A 148 -14.98 -5.59 -24.52
N PRO A 149 -16.21 -5.07 -24.49
CA PRO A 149 -16.81 -4.59 -23.26
C PRO A 149 -17.08 -5.72 -22.27
N ILE A 150 -16.92 -5.42 -20.97
CA ILE A 150 -17.20 -6.37 -19.89
C ILE A 150 -18.36 -5.80 -19.05
N SER A 151 -19.53 -6.45 -19.13
CA SER A 151 -20.72 -6.07 -18.35
C SER A 151 -20.71 -6.61 -16.93
N GLY A 152 -21.46 -5.99 -16.02
CA GLY A 152 -21.65 -6.48 -14.65
C GLY A 152 -20.38 -6.53 -13.80
N VAL A 153 -19.35 -5.73 -14.13
CA VAL A 153 -18.17 -5.56 -13.28
C VAL A 153 -18.55 -4.64 -12.14
N LYS A 154 -18.35 -5.07 -10.89
CA LYS A 154 -18.52 -4.19 -9.73
C LYS A 154 -17.38 -3.20 -9.72
N VAL A 155 -17.70 -1.91 -9.69
CA VAL A 155 -16.76 -0.79 -9.59
C VAL A 155 -17.01 -0.12 -8.26
N ASP A 156 -16.09 -0.26 -7.32
CA ASP A 156 -16.09 0.36 -6.00
C ASP A 156 -15.17 1.59 -6.04
N ILE A 157 -15.67 2.74 -5.59
CA ILE A 157 -15.05 4.05 -5.77
C ILE A 157 -15.04 4.79 -4.43
N TRP A 158 -13.90 5.41 -4.10
CA TRP A 158 -13.80 6.32 -2.96
C TRP A 158 -12.80 7.46 -3.20
N GLU A 159 -13.08 8.62 -2.62
CA GLU A 159 -12.22 9.81 -2.67
C GLU A 159 -12.33 10.63 -1.38
N THR A 160 -11.51 11.68 -1.28
CA THR A 160 -11.60 12.68 -0.21
C THR A 160 -12.64 13.75 -0.53
N ASP A 161 -13.17 14.41 0.51
CA ASP A 161 -13.90 15.66 0.36
C ASP A 161 -13.02 16.81 -0.15
N SER A 162 -13.63 18.00 -0.36
CA SER A 162 -12.93 19.20 -0.84
C SER A 162 -11.86 19.75 0.11
N THR A 163 -11.77 19.22 1.32
CA THR A 163 -10.75 19.57 2.32
C THR A 163 -9.59 18.55 2.36
N GLY A 164 -9.70 17.46 1.60
CA GLY A 164 -8.67 16.42 1.54
C GLY A 164 -8.80 15.34 2.62
N HIS A 165 -10.00 15.12 3.17
CA HIS A 165 -10.25 14.06 4.15
C HIS A 165 -11.25 13.03 3.61
N TYR A 166 -11.00 11.76 3.89
CA TYR A 166 -12.03 10.72 3.73
C TYR A 166 -13.04 10.79 4.88
N ASP A 167 -14.29 10.46 4.61
CA ASP A 167 -15.39 10.39 5.57
C ASP A 167 -15.01 9.65 6.88
N VAL A 168 -14.30 8.53 6.79
CA VAL A 168 -13.84 7.71 7.93
C VAL A 168 -12.85 8.41 8.87
N GLN A 169 -12.27 9.53 8.44
CA GLN A 169 -11.39 10.33 9.28
C GLN A 169 -12.18 11.27 10.21
N TYR A 170 -13.48 11.43 9.99
CA TYR A 170 -14.36 12.20 10.87
C TYR A 170 -14.98 11.31 11.96
N ASN A 171 -14.73 11.66 13.23
CA ASN A 171 -15.28 10.94 14.38
C ASN A 171 -16.82 10.96 14.44
N GLU A 172 -17.45 12.02 13.94
CA GLU A 172 -18.90 12.27 14.01
C GLU A 172 -19.55 12.24 12.62
N ARG A 173 -19.14 11.31 11.74
CA ARG A 173 -19.72 11.19 10.40
C ARG A 173 -21.17 10.69 10.44
N ASP A 174 -22.01 11.22 9.56
CA ASP A 174 -23.43 10.86 9.39
C ASP A 174 -23.59 9.89 8.20
N GLY A 175 -22.91 8.73 8.30
CA GLY A 175 -22.90 7.70 7.24
C GLY A 175 -21.70 7.78 6.28
N PRO A 176 -21.72 6.96 5.22
CA PRO A 176 -20.70 6.98 4.16
C PRO A 176 -20.86 8.20 3.25
N ASP A 177 -19.77 8.89 2.93
CA ASP A 177 -19.75 9.99 1.93
C ASP A 177 -18.45 9.95 1.12
N GLY A 178 -18.51 10.42 -0.14
CA GLY A 178 -17.37 10.35 -1.05
C GLY A 178 -17.00 8.91 -1.43
N ARG A 179 -17.94 7.96 -1.30
CA ARG A 179 -17.76 6.55 -1.63
C ARG A 179 -19.05 5.94 -2.18
N CYS A 180 -18.92 5.05 -3.15
CA CYS A 180 -20.04 4.29 -3.70
C CYS A 180 -19.55 3.02 -4.40
N TYR A 181 -20.47 2.13 -4.75
CA TYR A 181 -20.19 1.13 -5.78
C TYR A 181 -21.30 1.09 -6.83
N MET A 182 -20.95 0.65 -8.03
CA MET A 182 -21.89 0.45 -9.13
C MET A 182 -21.47 -0.74 -10.00
N HIS A 183 -22.26 -1.06 -11.02
CA HIS A 183 -21.92 -2.13 -11.97
C HIS A 183 -21.84 -1.58 -13.39
N SER A 184 -20.88 -2.07 -14.17
CA SER A 184 -20.82 -1.74 -15.59
C SER A 184 -22.05 -2.28 -16.35
N ASP A 185 -22.55 -1.52 -17.31
CA ASP A 185 -23.70 -1.88 -18.15
C ASP A 185 -23.34 -2.94 -19.22
N ASP A 186 -24.29 -3.26 -20.10
CA ASP A 186 -24.09 -4.22 -21.20
C ASP A 186 -22.99 -3.79 -22.20
N ASN A 187 -22.65 -2.51 -22.27
CA ASN A 187 -21.56 -1.95 -23.06
C ASN A 187 -20.26 -1.77 -22.24
N GLY A 188 -20.24 -2.28 -21.00
CA GLY A 188 -19.13 -2.11 -20.07
C GLY A 188 -18.98 -0.69 -19.54
N THR A 189 -19.95 0.19 -19.76
CA THR A 189 -19.92 1.60 -19.36
C THR A 189 -20.45 1.79 -17.94
N PHE A 190 -19.90 2.78 -17.24
CA PHE A 190 -20.43 3.28 -15.96
C PHE A 190 -20.16 4.78 -15.87
N TRP A 191 -21.03 5.52 -15.16
CA TRP A 191 -20.80 6.94 -14.90
C TRP A 191 -21.54 7.45 -13.67
N PHE A 192 -20.94 8.42 -12.99
CA PHE A 192 -21.45 8.99 -11.75
C PHE A 192 -21.01 10.46 -11.61
N LYS A 193 -21.64 11.17 -10.69
CA LYS A 193 -21.24 12.51 -10.27
C LYS A 193 -20.39 12.40 -9.00
N ALA A 194 -19.32 13.19 -8.97
CA ALA A 194 -18.34 13.24 -7.92
C ALA A 194 -17.93 14.70 -7.69
N ILE A 195 -16.86 14.92 -6.93
CA ILE A 195 -16.20 16.22 -6.87
C ILE A 195 -14.80 16.11 -7.51
N VAL A 196 -14.18 17.24 -7.84
CA VAL A 196 -12.79 17.24 -8.33
C VAL A 196 -11.88 16.89 -7.14
N PRO A 197 -11.07 15.82 -7.22
CA PRO A 197 -10.21 15.45 -6.10
C PRO A 197 -9.16 16.53 -5.82
N VAL A 198 -8.86 16.75 -4.54
CA VAL A 198 -7.84 17.70 -4.09
C VAL A 198 -6.59 16.97 -3.60
N PRO A 199 -5.39 17.57 -3.69
CA PRO A 199 -4.21 17.00 -3.05
C PRO A 199 -4.39 17.06 -1.53
N TYR A 200 -3.85 16.08 -0.82
CA TYR A 200 -3.90 16.03 0.64
C TYR A 200 -2.62 15.43 1.24
N PRO A 201 -2.25 15.79 2.47
CA PRO A 201 -1.07 15.26 3.12
C PRO A 201 -1.32 13.88 3.73
N ILE A 202 -0.32 12.99 3.67
CA ILE A 202 -0.29 11.80 4.54
C ILE A 202 -0.04 12.23 6.00
N PRO A 203 -0.40 11.40 7.01
CA PRO A 203 -0.04 11.67 8.40
C PRO A 203 1.47 11.93 8.55
N HIS A 204 1.83 13.09 9.10
CA HIS A 204 3.23 13.55 9.15
C HIS A 204 3.62 14.15 10.52
N ASP A 205 2.84 13.88 11.54
CA ASP A 205 3.09 14.18 12.96
C ASP A 205 3.96 13.10 13.63
N GLY A 206 4.13 11.94 12.98
CA GLY A 206 4.92 10.81 13.46
C GLY A 206 6.37 10.77 12.97
N PRO A 207 7.10 9.68 13.29
CA PRO A 207 8.48 9.48 12.86
C PRO A 207 8.65 9.55 11.34
N VAL A 208 7.71 9.01 10.56
CA VAL A 208 7.80 9.09 9.09
C VAL A 208 7.79 10.55 8.63
N GLY A 209 6.94 11.39 9.21
CA GLY A 209 6.94 12.82 8.95
C GLY A 209 8.26 13.51 9.32
N GLN A 210 8.91 13.09 10.42
CA GLN A 210 10.25 13.59 10.78
C GLN A 210 11.31 13.17 9.75
N LEU A 211 11.26 11.93 9.27
CA LEU A 211 12.16 11.45 8.22
C LEU A 211 11.96 12.22 6.91
N LEU A 212 10.71 12.48 6.49
CA LEU A 212 10.43 13.31 5.32
C LEU A 212 11.05 14.70 5.44
N LYS A 213 10.95 15.35 6.61
CA LYS A 213 11.60 16.64 6.87
C LYS A 213 13.12 16.56 6.73
N LEU A 214 13.75 15.52 7.28
CA LEU A 214 15.20 15.31 7.16
C LEU A 214 15.63 15.09 5.70
N LEU A 215 14.78 14.47 4.89
CA LEU A 215 14.99 14.23 3.46
C LEU A 215 14.58 15.41 2.57
N ASN A 216 14.11 16.53 3.14
CA ASN A 216 13.55 17.66 2.41
C ASN A 216 12.42 17.26 1.44
N ARG A 217 11.55 16.33 1.88
CA ARG A 217 10.37 15.84 1.15
C ARG A 217 9.07 16.40 1.76
N HIS A 218 8.09 16.67 0.92
CA HIS A 218 6.75 17.05 1.36
C HIS A 218 5.85 15.82 1.59
N PRO A 219 4.80 15.92 2.44
CA PRO A 219 3.89 14.80 2.73
C PRO A 219 2.69 14.70 1.77
N TRP A 220 2.54 15.61 0.81
CA TRP A 220 1.39 15.67 -0.09
C TRP A 220 1.32 14.51 -1.09
N ARG A 221 0.14 13.89 -1.19
CA ARG A 221 -0.29 13.08 -2.33
C ARG A 221 -0.93 13.99 -3.38
N PRO A 222 -0.76 13.70 -4.69
CA PRO A 222 -1.51 14.39 -5.73
C PRO A 222 -3.01 14.08 -5.61
N SER A 223 -3.86 14.91 -6.21
CA SER A 223 -5.28 14.60 -6.42
C SER A 223 -5.46 13.24 -7.09
N HIS A 224 -6.33 12.40 -6.53
CA HIS A 224 -6.68 11.10 -7.10
C HIS A 224 -8.04 10.63 -6.59
N MET A 225 -8.64 9.69 -7.33
CA MET A 225 -9.83 8.93 -6.98
C MET A 225 -9.45 7.46 -7.05
N HIS A 226 -9.89 6.67 -6.08
CA HIS A 226 -9.59 5.25 -6.05
C HIS A 226 -10.65 4.44 -6.78
N PHE A 227 -10.21 3.37 -7.42
CA PHE A 227 -11.09 2.39 -8.03
C PHE A 227 -10.69 0.98 -7.62
N MET A 228 -11.70 0.16 -7.33
CA MET A 228 -11.55 -1.27 -7.12
C MET A 228 -12.57 -2.01 -8.00
N LEU A 229 -12.09 -2.83 -8.93
CA LEU A 229 -12.91 -3.53 -9.92
C LEU A 229 -12.90 -5.03 -9.66
N GLU A 230 -14.10 -5.59 -9.49
CA GLU A 230 -14.31 -7.00 -9.13
C GLU A 230 -15.29 -7.66 -10.07
N LYS A 231 -14.91 -8.83 -10.62
CA LYS A 231 -15.82 -9.72 -11.35
C LYS A 231 -15.33 -11.16 -11.24
N GLU A 232 -16.25 -12.11 -11.01
CA GLU A 232 -15.92 -13.53 -11.00
C GLU A 232 -15.26 -13.96 -12.32
N GLY A 233 -14.13 -14.67 -12.20
CA GLY A 233 -13.33 -15.12 -13.36
C GLY A 233 -12.36 -14.08 -13.92
N TRP A 234 -12.25 -12.90 -13.31
CA TRP A 234 -11.30 -11.85 -13.67
C TRP A 234 -10.35 -11.54 -12.52
N ASP A 235 -9.14 -11.10 -12.86
CA ASP A 235 -8.20 -10.60 -11.86
C ASP A 235 -8.75 -9.32 -11.22
N HIS A 236 -8.63 -9.23 -9.90
CA HIS A 236 -8.97 -8.03 -9.15
C HIS A 236 -8.05 -6.87 -9.59
N LEU A 237 -8.63 -5.70 -9.83
CA LEU A 237 -7.89 -4.47 -10.10
C LEU A 237 -8.17 -3.43 -9.02
N ILE A 238 -7.11 -2.98 -8.35
CA ILE A 238 -7.10 -1.80 -7.48
C ILE A 238 -6.21 -0.76 -8.17
N THR A 239 -6.69 0.47 -8.34
CA THR A 239 -5.95 1.55 -9.03
C THR A 239 -6.26 2.93 -8.49
#